data_AF-A0A0A9DGP4-F1
#
_entry.id   AF-A0A0A9DGP4-F1
#
_cell.length_a   1.000
_cell.length_b   1.000
_cell.length_c   1.000
_cell.angle_alpha   90.00
_cell.angle_beta   90.00
_cell.angle_gamma   90.00
#
_symmetry.space_group_name_H-M   'P 1'
#
loop_
_entity.id
_entity.type
_entity.pdbx_description
1 polymer ?
#
loop_
_entity_poly.entity_id
_entity_poly.type
_entity_poly.pdbx_seq_one_letter_code
_entity_poly.pdbx_strand_id
1 'polypeptide(L)'
;MKTLLEKYARSIGYSIDDALSVVLGMSSGEKAVKDFTPDIVSWMSFAVFINAWNLCSSESVITGTDRCSPNSWQIVDNLVKMCIEQQLTDANRILSSPGNNIPLLARMVTEPVSWHLLVIQSCMRAMAPQGKKKKKGGPTERPNIPQLQAIQSSVHCMTDTLQSVQTWLSDQMRPEEQALDVLLSHLQGTNTEGPGHISRFLEESSATANSEIGCRIAQSLESWSSAGVVRRIVGAKNQTIAELKKVCDLKLKLLMSESASLSAMLH
;
A
#
# COMPACT_ATOMS: atom_id res chain seq x y z
N MET A 1 -24.14 9.58 3.78
CA MET A 1 -22.91 8.80 3.57
C MET A 1 -22.99 7.40 4.21
N LYS A 2 -23.83 7.16 5.23
CA LYS A 2 -24.29 5.82 5.64
C LYS A 2 -24.69 4.86 4.49
N THR A 3 -25.59 5.28 3.59
CA THR A 3 -26.00 4.46 2.43
C THR A 3 -24.84 4.11 1.50
N LEU A 4 -23.80 4.96 1.42
CA LEU A 4 -22.60 4.68 0.62
C LEU A 4 -21.74 3.61 1.30
N LEU A 5 -21.57 3.70 2.63
CA LEU A 5 -20.89 2.67 3.42
C LEU A 5 -21.61 1.32 3.36
N GLU A 6 -22.94 1.31 3.44
CA GLU A 6 -23.74 0.09 3.29
C GLU A 6 -23.58 -0.51 1.88
N LYS A 7 -23.52 0.33 0.84
CA LYS A 7 -23.23 -0.15 -0.52
C LYS A 7 -21.79 -0.67 -0.65
N TYR A 8 -20.82 -0.03 -0.01
CA TYR A 8 -19.43 -0.49 0.02
C TYR A 8 -19.34 -1.84 0.72
N ALA A 9 -19.91 -1.98 1.93
CA ALA A 9 -19.99 -3.23 2.68
C ALA A 9 -20.60 -4.36 1.83
N ARG A 10 -21.72 -4.09 1.13
CA ARG A 10 -22.32 -5.05 0.21
C ARG A 10 -21.41 -5.40 -0.97
N SER A 11 -20.66 -4.43 -1.52
CA SER A 11 -19.72 -4.69 -2.61
C SER A 11 -18.56 -5.59 -2.19
N ILE A 12 -18.21 -5.57 -0.90
CA ILE A 12 -17.24 -6.49 -0.32
C ILE A 12 -17.87 -7.79 0.20
N GLY A 13 -19.18 -8.00 0.00
CA GLY A 13 -19.86 -9.25 0.38
C GLY A 13 -20.35 -9.33 1.83
N TYR A 14 -20.38 -8.21 2.56
CA TYR A 14 -20.76 -8.18 3.97
C TYR A 14 -21.97 -7.26 4.23
N SER A 15 -22.67 -7.50 5.34
CA SER A 15 -23.51 -6.47 5.95
C SER A 15 -22.64 -5.37 6.57
N ILE A 16 -23.21 -4.20 6.86
CA ILE A 16 -22.45 -3.12 7.50
C ILE A 16 -21.96 -3.54 8.90
N ASP A 17 -22.79 -4.27 9.67
CA ASP A 17 -22.46 -4.72 11.02
C ASP A 17 -21.36 -5.79 11.02
N ASP A 18 -21.43 -6.75 10.08
CA ASP A 18 -20.38 -7.77 9.94
C ASP A 18 -19.06 -7.14 9.51
N ALA A 19 -19.11 -6.20 8.56
CA ALA A 19 -17.92 -5.50 8.08
C ALA A 19 -17.25 -4.68 9.19
N LEU A 20 -18.02 -4.06 10.09
CA LEU A 20 -17.50 -3.38 11.28
C LEU A 20 -16.83 -4.35 12.25
N SER A 21 -17.47 -5.50 12.52
CA SER A 21 -16.89 -6.56 13.37
C SER A 21 -15.57 -7.10 12.79
N VAL A 22 -15.45 -7.17 11.47
CA VAL A 22 -14.20 -7.54 10.80
C VAL A 22 -13.13 -6.47 11.01
N VAL A 23 -13.42 -5.20 10.68
CA VAL A 23 -12.46 -4.10 10.84
C VAL A 23 -11.96 -3.99 12.28
N LEU A 24 -12.86 -4.10 13.27
CA LEU A 24 -12.49 -4.05 14.69
C LEU A 24 -11.56 -5.20 15.07
N GLY A 25 -11.94 -6.44 14.75
CA GLY A 25 -11.12 -7.62 15.07
C GLY A 25 -9.77 -7.63 14.32
N MET A 26 -9.72 -7.07 13.10
CA MET A 26 -8.46 -6.88 12.40
C MET A 26 -7.58 -5.85 13.11
N SER A 27 -8.14 -4.69 13.49
CA SER A 27 -7.40 -3.61 14.15
C SER A 27 -6.87 -3.96 15.54
N SER A 28 -7.50 -4.93 16.23
CA SER A 28 -7.05 -5.47 17.52
C SER A 28 -6.05 -6.63 17.37
N GLY A 29 -5.83 -7.13 16.16
CA GLY A 29 -4.97 -8.30 15.90
C GLY A 29 -5.61 -9.64 16.24
N GLU A 30 -6.90 -9.68 16.60
CA GLU A 30 -7.65 -10.92 16.88
C GLU A 30 -7.92 -11.75 15.62
N LYS A 31 -7.87 -11.09 14.45
CA LYS A 31 -8.17 -11.64 13.14
C LYS A 31 -6.96 -11.49 12.22
N ALA A 32 -6.45 -12.59 11.67
CA ALA A 32 -5.23 -12.54 10.84
C ALA A 32 -5.52 -11.97 9.45
N VAL A 33 -4.63 -11.08 8.97
CA VAL A 33 -4.74 -10.40 7.67
C VAL A 33 -4.96 -11.36 6.48
N LYS A 34 -4.47 -12.61 6.60
CA LYS A 34 -4.52 -13.65 5.55
C LYS A 34 -5.89 -14.31 5.39
N ASP A 35 -6.81 -14.12 6.33
CA ASP A 35 -8.10 -14.83 6.37
C ASP A 35 -9.23 -14.07 5.66
N PHE A 36 -8.97 -12.86 5.14
CA PHE A 36 -10.03 -11.98 4.65
C PHE A 36 -10.12 -11.95 3.13
N THR A 37 -11.30 -12.36 2.65
CA THR A 37 -11.81 -11.99 1.34
C THR A 37 -12.97 -11.02 1.56
N PRO A 38 -13.06 -9.92 0.80
CA PRO A 38 -12.25 -9.57 -0.37
C PRO A 38 -10.91 -8.93 0.01
N ASP A 39 -10.19 -8.42 -0.99
CA ASP A 39 -8.80 -8.00 -0.85
C ASP A 39 -8.55 -6.99 0.30
N ILE A 40 -7.34 -7.05 0.86
CA ILE A 40 -6.94 -6.23 2.01
C ILE A 40 -7.07 -4.72 1.77
N VAL A 41 -6.91 -4.30 0.51
CA VAL A 41 -7.02 -2.89 0.09
C VAL A 41 -8.44 -2.38 0.30
N SER A 42 -9.43 -3.22 0.02
CA SER A 42 -10.85 -2.91 0.23
C SER A 42 -11.18 -2.76 1.71
N TRP A 43 -10.62 -3.61 2.57
CA TRP A 43 -10.81 -3.51 4.03
C TRP A 43 -10.20 -2.24 4.62
N MET A 44 -8.97 -1.90 4.22
CA MET A 44 -8.33 -0.66 4.63
C MET A 44 -9.14 0.57 4.18
N SER A 45 -9.59 0.59 2.92
CA SER A 45 -10.38 1.71 2.38
C SER A 45 -11.73 1.85 3.10
N PHE A 46 -12.39 0.72 3.38
CA PHE A 46 -13.63 0.72 4.13
C PHE A 46 -13.45 1.30 5.54
N ALA A 47 -12.40 0.91 6.26
CA ALA A 47 -12.08 1.45 7.57
C ALA A 47 -11.82 2.97 7.54
N VAL A 48 -11.09 3.46 6.53
CA VAL A 48 -10.88 4.90 6.32
C VAL A 48 -12.21 5.63 6.11
N PHE A 49 -13.12 5.07 5.31
CA PHE A 49 -14.42 5.68 5.07
C PHE A 49 -15.35 5.64 6.29
N ILE A 50 -15.25 4.62 7.14
CA ILE A 50 -15.93 4.60 8.44
C ILE A 50 -15.41 5.73 9.33
N ASN A 51 -14.09 5.91 9.43
CA ASN A 51 -13.50 7.01 10.17
C ASN A 51 -13.98 8.36 9.63
N ALA A 52 -13.95 8.56 8.32
CA ALA A 52 -14.46 9.78 7.67
C ALA A 52 -15.94 10.04 8.02
N TRP A 53 -16.79 9.01 8.01
CA TRP A 53 -18.19 9.15 8.39
C TRP A 53 -18.36 9.53 9.87
N ASN A 54 -17.62 8.89 10.78
CA ASN A 54 -17.67 9.20 12.21
C ASN A 54 -17.25 10.65 12.50
N LEU A 55 -16.39 11.24 11.67
CA LEU A 55 -15.96 12.63 11.78
C LEU A 55 -16.99 13.64 11.22
N CYS A 56 -17.84 13.20 10.30
CA CYS A 56 -18.83 14.06 9.63
C CYS A 56 -20.26 13.90 10.17
N SER A 57 -20.50 12.94 11.06
CA SER A 57 -21.82 12.55 11.55
C SER A 57 -21.95 12.79 13.05
N SER A 58 -23.13 13.22 13.50
CA SER A 58 -23.49 13.25 14.92
C SER A 58 -23.78 11.85 15.48
N GLU A 59 -24.05 10.88 14.60
CA GLU A 59 -24.18 9.46 14.91
C GLU A 59 -22.83 8.77 14.65
N SER A 60 -22.19 8.25 15.70
CA SER A 60 -21.02 7.37 15.57
C SER A 60 -21.47 5.95 15.26
N VAL A 61 -20.92 5.36 14.21
CA VAL A 61 -21.15 3.93 13.86
C VAL A 61 -20.35 3.02 14.79
N ILE A 62 -19.24 3.52 15.34
CA ILE A 62 -18.46 2.83 16.35
C ILE A 62 -18.87 3.43 17.69
N THR A 63 -19.88 2.84 18.33
CA THR A 63 -20.23 3.19 19.70
C THR A 63 -19.16 2.60 20.61
N GLY A 64 -18.25 3.44 21.11
CA GLY A 64 -17.37 3.05 22.20
C GLY A 64 -18.23 2.74 23.42
N THR A 65 -18.50 1.46 23.68
CA THR A 65 -19.22 1.01 24.88
C THR A 65 -18.36 1.14 26.14
N ASP A 66 -17.07 1.49 26.01
CA ASP A 66 -16.16 1.61 27.13
C ASP A 66 -15.12 2.73 26.93
N ARG A 67 -14.67 3.37 28.02
CA ARG A 67 -13.65 4.45 27.96
C ARG A 67 -12.29 3.99 27.40
N CYS A 68 -12.11 2.68 27.23
CA CYS A 68 -10.89 2.02 26.75
C CYS A 68 -10.95 1.61 25.27
N SER A 69 -12.09 1.79 24.57
CA SER A 69 -12.18 1.41 23.16
C SER A 69 -11.34 2.34 22.27
N PRO A 70 -10.56 1.82 21.32
CA PRO A 70 -9.77 2.64 20.42
C PRO A 70 -10.69 3.57 19.62
N ASN A 71 -10.28 4.83 19.47
CA ASN A 71 -11.03 5.77 18.66
C ASN A 71 -10.89 5.42 17.16
N SER A 72 -11.75 5.99 16.32
CA SER A 72 -11.77 5.65 14.89
C SER A 72 -10.47 5.97 14.14
N TRP A 73 -9.65 6.91 14.63
CA TRP A 73 -8.31 7.16 14.09
C TRP A 73 -7.38 6.00 14.39
N GLN A 74 -7.31 5.57 15.65
CA GLN A 74 -6.46 4.46 16.10
C GLN A 74 -6.81 3.15 15.39
N ILE A 75 -8.09 2.89 15.14
CA ILE A 75 -8.53 1.71 14.39
C ILE A 75 -7.94 1.71 12.98
N VAL A 76 -8.03 2.84 12.27
CA VAL A 76 -7.47 2.98 10.92
C VAL A 76 -5.94 2.91 10.94
N ASP A 77 -5.30 3.63 11.86
CA ASP A 77 -3.85 3.67 12.00
C ASP A 77 -3.28 2.28 12.26
N ASN A 78 -3.85 1.54 13.21
CA ASN A 78 -3.44 0.17 13.52
C ASN A 78 -3.65 -0.76 12.34
N LEU A 79 -4.83 -0.69 11.70
CA LEU A 79 -5.14 -1.54 10.55
C LEU A 79 -4.14 -1.28 9.41
N VAL A 80 -3.94 -0.02 9.03
CA VAL A 80 -3.04 0.35 7.94
C VAL A 80 -1.61 -0.08 8.24
N LYS A 81 -1.11 0.21 9.45
CA LYS A 81 0.22 -0.16 9.89
C LYS A 81 0.42 -1.68 9.86
N MET A 82 -0.46 -2.44 10.50
CA MET A 82 -0.34 -3.91 10.55
C MET A 82 -0.40 -4.53 9.16
N CYS A 83 -1.30 -4.09 8.29
CA CYS A 83 -1.41 -4.64 6.94
C CYS A 83 -0.13 -4.37 6.14
N ILE A 84 0.41 -3.15 6.22
CA ILE A 84 1.64 -2.78 5.50
C ILE A 84 2.82 -3.56 6.08
N GLU A 85 3.03 -3.58 7.39
CA GLU A 85 4.15 -4.29 8.02
C GLU A 85 4.12 -5.80 7.76
N GLN A 86 2.94 -6.40 7.78
CA GLN A 86 2.75 -7.80 7.39
C GLN A 86 3.15 -8.02 5.94
N GLN A 87 2.74 -7.13 5.03
CA GLN A 87 3.08 -7.21 3.62
C GLN A 87 4.59 -7.04 3.38
N LEU A 88 5.27 -6.14 4.11
CA LEU A 88 6.73 -5.97 4.05
C LEU A 88 7.45 -7.23 4.55
N THR A 89 6.92 -7.88 5.60
CA THR A 89 7.46 -9.12 6.16
C THR A 89 7.30 -10.31 5.20
N ASP A 90 6.10 -10.48 4.65
CA ASP A 90 5.82 -11.55 3.67
C ASP A 90 6.62 -11.33 2.38
N ALA A 91 6.92 -10.08 2.02
CA ALA A 91 7.76 -9.77 0.85
C ALA A 91 9.26 -9.97 1.06
N ASN A 92 9.73 -9.96 2.30
CA ASN A 92 11.10 -10.33 2.64
C ASN A 92 11.32 -11.84 2.65
N ARG A 93 10.24 -12.62 2.78
CA ARG A 93 10.28 -14.08 2.69
C ARG A 93 10.08 -14.46 1.22
N ILE A 94 10.93 -15.35 0.74
CA ILE A 94 10.90 -16.01 -0.58
C ILE A 94 11.68 -15.23 -1.67
N LEU A 95 12.69 -15.93 -2.19
CA LEU A 95 13.30 -15.79 -3.52
C LEU A 95 12.26 -16.05 -4.63
N SER A 96 11.03 -15.56 -4.49
CA SER A 96 10.01 -15.68 -5.52
C SER A 96 10.38 -14.64 -6.56
N SER A 97 10.76 -15.15 -7.74
CA SER A 97 10.59 -14.55 -9.07
C SER A 97 10.09 -13.10 -9.12
N PRO A 98 10.72 -12.22 -9.92
CA PRO A 98 10.74 -10.78 -9.69
C PRO A 98 9.33 -10.18 -9.56
N GLY A 99 8.99 -9.69 -8.36
CA GLY A 99 7.95 -8.66 -8.22
C GLY A 99 6.60 -9.07 -7.64
N ASN A 100 6.45 -10.15 -6.86
CA ASN A 100 5.10 -10.56 -6.46
C ASN A 100 4.38 -9.63 -5.45
N ASN A 101 5.12 -8.86 -4.63
CA ASN A 101 4.51 -8.10 -3.53
C ASN A 101 4.50 -6.57 -3.70
N ILE A 102 5.24 -6.05 -4.68
CA ILE A 102 5.28 -4.60 -4.99
C ILE A 102 3.92 -4.10 -5.50
N PRO A 103 3.19 -4.80 -6.40
CA PRO A 103 1.90 -4.31 -6.88
C PRO A 103 0.85 -4.14 -5.78
N LEU A 104 0.79 -5.08 -4.83
CA LEU A 104 -0.13 -4.98 -3.70
C LEU A 104 0.25 -3.82 -2.77
N LEU A 105 1.54 -3.69 -2.43
CA LEU A 105 2.04 -2.57 -1.63
C LEU A 105 1.76 -1.22 -2.32
N ALA A 106 1.95 -1.16 -3.64
CA ALA A 106 1.61 0.02 -4.43
C ALA A 106 0.13 0.38 -4.29
N ARG A 107 -0.79 -0.59 -4.42
CA ARG A 107 -2.23 -0.36 -4.22
C ARG A 107 -2.55 0.14 -2.81
N MET A 108 -1.96 -0.45 -1.78
CA MET A 108 -2.16 -0.02 -0.39
C MET A 108 -1.73 1.44 -0.17
N VAL A 109 -0.58 1.84 -0.74
CA VAL A 109 -0.06 3.20 -0.62
C VAL A 109 -0.86 4.20 -1.48
N THR A 110 -1.29 3.80 -2.67
CA THR A 110 -1.97 4.71 -3.62
C THR A 110 -3.46 4.85 -3.35
N GLU A 111 -4.10 3.89 -2.69
CA GLU A 111 -5.54 3.91 -2.43
C GLU A 111 -5.86 4.20 -0.96
N PRO A 112 -5.86 3.24 0.00
CA PRO A 112 -6.32 3.51 1.36
C PRO A 112 -5.45 4.53 2.09
N VAL A 113 -4.13 4.54 1.90
CA VAL A 113 -3.27 5.58 2.48
C VAL A 113 -3.57 6.96 1.88
N SER A 114 -3.89 7.06 0.59
CA SER A 114 -4.33 8.33 -0.01
C SER A 114 -5.64 8.81 0.61
N TRP A 115 -6.61 7.91 0.80
CA TRP A 115 -7.88 8.26 1.44
C TRP A 115 -7.67 8.76 2.86
N HIS A 116 -6.82 8.11 3.64
CA HIS A 116 -6.56 8.51 5.03
C HIS A 116 -5.88 9.88 5.11
N LEU A 117 -4.90 10.12 4.24
CA LEU A 117 -4.27 11.44 4.11
C LEU A 117 -5.30 12.52 3.76
N LEU A 118 -6.21 12.25 2.83
CA LEU A 118 -7.27 13.20 2.49
C LEU A 118 -8.19 13.51 3.68
N VAL A 119 -8.49 12.51 4.53
CA VAL A 119 -9.28 12.70 5.76
C VAL A 119 -8.52 13.60 6.75
N ILE A 120 -7.22 13.33 6.97
CA ILE A 120 -6.34 14.19 7.80
C ILE A 120 -6.38 15.63 7.31
N GLN A 121 -6.10 15.85 6.03
CA GLN A 121 -6.07 17.20 5.44
C GLN A 121 -7.43 17.89 5.48
N SER A 122 -8.53 17.15 5.31
CA SER A 122 -9.87 17.70 5.41
C SER A 122 -10.16 18.19 6.83
N CYS A 123 -9.79 17.39 7.85
CA CYS A 123 -9.94 17.78 9.24
C CYS A 123 -9.11 19.02 9.58
N MET A 124 -7.86 19.06 9.12
CA MET A 124 -6.97 20.19 9.37
C MET A 124 -7.48 21.49 8.73
N ARG A 125 -7.97 21.42 7.48
CA ARG A 125 -8.58 22.59 6.82
C ARG A 125 -9.85 23.08 7.51
N ALA A 126 -10.64 22.18 8.10
CA ALA A 126 -11.84 22.56 8.84
C ALA A 126 -11.50 23.30 10.16
N MET A 127 -10.36 22.98 10.78
CA MET A 127 -9.92 23.63 12.01
C MET A 127 -9.07 24.90 11.78
N ALA A 128 -8.56 25.12 10.56
CA ALA A 128 -7.80 26.31 10.23
C ALA A 128 -8.68 27.57 10.30
N PRO A 129 -8.18 28.69 10.87
CA PRO A 129 -8.94 29.93 10.98
C PRO A 129 -9.33 30.44 9.58
N GLN A 130 -10.63 30.41 9.28
CA GLN A 130 -11.18 30.89 8.02
C GLN A 130 -11.04 32.42 7.95
N GLY A 131 -10.00 32.90 7.29
CA GLY A 131 -9.78 34.32 7.05
C GLY A 131 -10.94 34.95 6.29
N LYS A 132 -11.57 35.96 6.91
CA LYS A 132 -12.63 36.86 6.41
C LYS A 132 -14.08 36.35 6.45
N LYS A 133 -14.72 36.40 7.63
CA LYS A 133 -16.10 36.90 7.78
C LYS A 133 -16.25 37.79 9.00
N LYS A 134 -16.46 39.08 8.75
CA LYS A 134 -16.91 40.11 9.70
C LYS A 134 -18.33 39.74 10.18
N LYS A 135 -18.49 39.10 11.34
CA LYS A 135 -19.75 39.11 12.11
C LYS A 135 -19.45 38.97 13.61
N LYS A 136 -20.25 39.73 14.38
CA LYS A 136 -20.13 40.06 15.80
C LYS A 136 -20.00 38.83 16.71
N GLY A 137 -19.11 38.96 17.70
CA GLY A 137 -19.04 38.30 19.00
C GLY A 137 -19.95 37.10 19.27
N GLY A 138 -19.34 35.92 19.22
CA GLY A 138 -19.74 34.72 19.96
C GLY A 138 -18.47 34.10 20.56
N PRO A 139 -18.57 33.26 21.62
CA PRO A 139 -17.39 32.67 22.25
C PRO A 139 -16.61 31.90 21.19
N THR A 140 -15.33 32.24 21.04
CA THR A 140 -14.37 31.55 20.18
C THR A 140 -14.45 30.07 20.54
N GLU A 141 -14.98 29.22 19.64
CA GLU A 141 -14.97 27.78 19.85
C GLU A 141 -13.51 27.37 20.11
N ARG A 142 -13.23 26.93 21.33
CA ARG A 142 -11.89 26.44 21.67
C ARG A 142 -11.59 25.25 20.76
N PRO A 143 -10.36 25.14 20.23
CA PRO A 143 -9.98 24.00 19.43
C PRO A 143 -10.21 22.71 20.23
N ASN A 144 -10.77 21.68 19.58
CA ASN A 144 -11.00 20.38 20.19
C ASN A 144 -9.65 19.67 20.38
N ILE A 145 -8.97 19.95 21.51
CA ILE A 145 -7.62 19.45 21.83
C ILE A 145 -7.51 17.91 21.67
N PRO A 146 -8.46 17.09 22.17
CA PRO A 146 -8.44 15.64 21.93
C PRO A 146 -8.41 15.23 20.45
N GLN A 147 -9.14 15.95 19.61
CA GLN A 147 -9.18 15.68 18.17
C GLN A 147 -7.88 16.08 17.48
N LEU A 148 -7.28 17.22 17.87
CA LEU A 148 -5.97 17.64 17.37
C LEU A 148 -4.88 16.63 17.75
N GLN A 149 -4.89 16.13 18.99
CA GLN A 149 -3.97 15.10 19.43
C GLN A 149 -4.15 13.79 18.67
N ALA A 150 -5.40 13.36 18.43
CA ALA A 150 -5.67 12.16 17.63
C ALA A 150 -5.14 12.28 16.19
N ILE A 151 -5.33 13.45 15.55
CA ILE A 151 -4.81 13.72 14.22
C ILE A 151 -3.27 13.75 14.24
N GLN A 152 -2.65 14.36 15.25
CA GLN A 152 -1.20 14.38 15.40
C GLN A 152 -0.62 12.96 15.54
N SER A 153 -1.24 12.11 16.37
CA SER A 153 -0.84 10.69 16.49
C SER A 153 -0.98 9.95 15.16
N SER A 154 -2.07 10.21 14.42
CA SER A 154 -2.30 9.60 13.12
C SER A 154 -1.29 10.04 12.06
N VAL A 155 -0.94 11.33 12.02
CA VAL A 155 0.13 11.88 11.17
C VAL A 155 1.47 11.20 11.47
N HIS A 156 1.81 11.04 12.75
CA HIS A 156 3.05 10.36 13.14
C HIS A 156 3.04 8.89 12.72
N CYS A 157 1.97 8.15 13.02
CA CYS A 157 1.82 6.75 12.63
C CYS A 157 1.96 6.54 11.12
N MET A 158 1.34 7.40 10.31
CA MET A 158 1.46 7.33 8.85
C MET A 158 2.85 7.71 8.34
N THR A 159 3.53 8.63 9.01
CA THR A 159 4.91 8.99 8.69
C THR A 159 5.83 7.78 8.88
N ASP A 160 5.76 7.15 10.05
CA ASP A 160 6.58 5.97 10.36
C ASP A 160 6.28 4.82 9.39
N THR A 161 4.99 4.56 9.13
CA THR A 161 4.55 3.49 8.22
C THR A 161 5.09 3.71 6.80
N LEU A 162 5.00 4.94 6.28
CA LEU A 162 5.54 5.25 4.94
C LEU A 162 7.06 5.23 4.89
N GLN A 163 7.75 5.60 5.98
CA GLN A 163 9.20 5.46 6.08
C GLN A 163 9.62 4.00 6.04
N SER A 164 8.92 3.09 6.73
CA SER A 164 9.18 1.65 6.64
C SER A 164 9.04 1.14 5.20
N VAL A 165 8.04 1.61 4.46
CA VAL A 165 7.88 1.29 3.03
C VAL A 165 9.07 1.80 2.21
N GLN A 166 9.52 3.04 2.43
CA GLN A 166 10.66 3.59 1.69
C GLN A 166 11.97 2.86 1.95
N THR A 167 12.23 2.51 3.21
CA THR A 167 13.39 1.71 3.60
C THR A 167 13.35 0.37 2.87
N TRP A 168 12.22 -0.33 2.96
CA TRP A 168 12.05 -1.61 2.29
C TRP A 168 12.24 -1.50 0.77
N LEU A 169 11.63 -0.50 0.11
CA LEU A 169 11.78 -0.28 -1.33
C LEU A 169 13.23 0.00 -1.72
N SER A 170 14.00 0.67 -0.87
CA SER A 170 15.42 0.93 -1.10
C SER A 170 16.24 -0.36 -1.01
N ASP A 171 15.92 -1.24 -0.05
CA ASP A 171 16.56 -2.55 0.09
C ASP A 171 16.29 -3.47 -1.10
N GLN A 172 15.16 -3.28 -1.81
CA GLN A 172 14.83 -4.06 -3.01
C GLN A 172 15.60 -3.66 -4.28
N MET A 173 16.27 -2.49 -4.27
CA MET A 173 17.06 -1.99 -5.40
C MET A 173 18.45 -2.64 -5.42
N ARG A 174 18.54 -3.85 -5.97
CA ARG A 174 19.84 -4.45 -6.33
C ARG A 174 20.39 -3.82 -7.62
N PRO A 175 21.72 -3.80 -7.82
CA PRO A 175 22.30 -3.48 -9.12
C PRO A 175 21.67 -4.37 -10.20
N GLU A 176 21.30 -3.76 -11.33
CA GLU A 176 20.59 -4.45 -12.42
C GLU A 176 21.38 -5.68 -12.90
N GLU A 177 22.69 -5.57 -13.03
CA GLU A 177 23.61 -6.65 -13.41
C GLU A 177 23.51 -7.84 -12.44
N GLN A 178 23.54 -7.59 -11.13
CA GLN A 178 23.45 -8.65 -10.13
C GLN A 178 22.07 -9.33 -10.13
N ALA A 179 21.00 -8.59 -10.38
CA ALA A 179 19.65 -9.16 -10.50
C ALA A 179 19.50 -10.00 -11.78
N LEU A 180 20.09 -9.53 -12.88
CA LEU A 180 20.15 -10.26 -14.15
C LEU A 180 20.91 -11.57 -13.99
N ASP A 181 22.09 -11.55 -13.39
CA ASP A 181 22.93 -12.74 -13.18
C ASP A 181 22.21 -13.80 -12.34
N VAL A 182 21.56 -13.38 -11.26
CA VAL A 182 20.78 -14.30 -10.42
C VAL A 182 19.66 -14.93 -11.23
N LEU A 183 18.85 -14.15 -11.95
CA LEU A 183 17.71 -14.70 -12.70
C LEU A 183 18.14 -15.55 -13.90
N LEU A 184 19.20 -15.14 -14.60
CA LEU A 184 19.76 -15.91 -15.70
C LEU A 184 20.34 -17.23 -15.24
N SER A 185 21.00 -17.28 -14.08
CA SER A 185 21.52 -18.54 -13.54
C SER A 185 20.42 -19.58 -13.27
N HIS A 186 19.20 -19.15 -12.95
CA HIS A 186 18.05 -20.05 -12.79
C HIS A 186 17.54 -20.61 -14.12
N LEU A 187 17.70 -19.87 -15.22
CA LEU A 187 17.26 -20.26 -16.57
C LEU A 187 18.35 -21.05 -17.32
N GLN A 188 19.61 -20.73 -17.09
CA GLN A 188 20.78 -21.27 -17.78
C GLN A 188 21.50 -22.38 -17.00
N GLY A 189 21.02 -22.71 -15.79
CA GLY A 189 21.61 -23.76 -14.97
C GLY A 189 21.63 -25.12 -15.69
N THR A 190 22.61 -25.96 -15.37
CA THR A 190 22.80 -27.30 -15.97
C THR A 190 21.74 -28.32 -15.57
N ASN A 191 20.79 -27.95 -14.71
CA ASN A 191 19.77 -28.86 -14.20
C ASN A 191 18.80 -29.28 -15.31
N THR A 192 18.68 -30.57 -15.57
CA THR A 192 17.88 -31.13 -16.67
C THR A 192 16.37 -31.04 -16.43
N GLU A 193 15.95 -30.77 -15.20
CA GLU A 193 14.53 -30.61 -14.83
C GLU A 193 14.19 -29.19 -14.33
N GLY A 194 15.11 -28.24 -14.51
CA GLY A 194 14.96 -26.86 -14.01
C GLY A 194 14.22 -25.92 -14.98
N PRO A 195 13.79 -24.73 -14.49
CA PRO A 195 13.33 -23.65 -15.34
C PRO A 195 14.34 -23.36 -16.47
N GLY A 196 13.85 -23.14 -17.69
CA GLY A 196 14.71 -22.86 -18.84
C GLY A 196 15.24 -24.08 -19.59
N HIS A 197 14.98 -25.32 -19.14
CA HIS A 197 15.35 -26.53 -19.89
C HIS A 197 14.80 -26.56 -21.32
N ILE A 198 13.53 -26.16 -21.52
CA ILE A 198 12.92 -26.06 -22.86
C ILE A 198 13.65 -25.00 -23.72
N SER A 199 14.02 -23.86 -23.14
CA SER A 199 14.77 -22.80 -23.86
C SER A 199 16.10 -23.34 -24.36
N ARG A 200 16.86 -24.01 -23.48
CA ARG A 200 18.14 -24.64 -23.82
C ARG A 200 17.98 -25.73 -24.89
N PHE A 201 16.98 -26.59 -24.75
CA PHE A 201 16.70 -27.64 -25.74
C PHE A 201 16.41 -27.04 -27.13
N LEU A 202 15.62 -25.96 -27.20
CA LEU A 202 15.31 -25.27 -28.46
C LEU A 202 16.55 -24.60 -29.06
N GLU A 203 17.38 -23.97 -28.22
CA GLU A 203 18.64 -23.35 -28.63
C GLU A 203 19.63 -24.41 -29.19
N GLU A 204 19.85 -25.51 -28.47
CA GLU A 204 20.73 -26.62 -28.88
C GLU A 204 20.22 -27.34 -30.15
N SER A 205 18.90 -27.52 -30.26
CA SER A 205 18.28 -28.14 -31.45
C SER A 205 18.38 -27.23 -32.68
N SER A 206 18.30 -25.91 -32.51
CA SER A 206 18.45 -24.96 -33.61
C SER A 206 19.87 -24.97 -34.20
N ALA A 207 20.89 -25.19 -33.36
CA ALA A 207 22.29 -25.26 -33.76
C ALA A 207 22.65 -26.56 -34.51
N THR A 208 21.86 -27.62 -34.33
CA THR A 208 22.10 -28.96 -34.91
C THR A 208 21.21 -29.30 -36.10
N ALA A 209 20.19 -28.48 -36.39
CA ALA A 209 19.24 -28.67 -37.47
C ALA A 209 19.80 -28.32 -38.86
N ASN A 210 19.10 -28.77 -39.92
CA ASN A 210 19.36 -28.41 -41.32
C ASN A 210 19.48 -26.88 -41.46
N SER A 211 20.52 -26.37 -42.14
CA SER A 211 21.00 -24.99 -41.97
C SER A 211 19.94 -23.92 -42.23
N GLU A 212 19.05 -24.13 -43.20
CA GLU A 212 17.99 -23.18 -43.52
C GLU A 212 16.90 -23.12 -42.44
N ILE A 213 16.49 -24.29 -41.93
CA ILE A 213 15.47 -24.40 -40.88
C ILE A 213 16.05 -23.95 -39.53
N GLY A 214 17.28 -24.36 -39.22
CA GLY A 214 18.02 -23.93 -38.04
C GLY A 214 18.19 -22.41 -37.99
N CYS A 215 18.58 -21.77 -39.10
CA CYS A 215 18.70 -20.31 -39.19
C CYS A 215 17.37 -19.59 -38.93
N ARG A 216 16.24 -20.08 -39.48
CA ARG A 216 14.92 -19.47 -39.25
C ARG A 216 14.45 -19.61 -37.80
N ILE A 217 14.74 -20.76 -37.17
CA ILE A 217 14.45 -20.99 -35.75
C ILE A 217 15.32 -20.08 -34.88
N ALA A 218 16.63 -19.99 -35.15
CA ALA A 218 17.55 -19.14 -34.40
C ALA A 218 17.15 -17.65 -34.48
N GLN A 219 16.82 -17.14 -35.67
CA GLN A 219 16.30 -15.78 -35.84
C GLN A 219 15.01 -15.53 -35.06
N SER A 220 14.13 -16.53 -34.98
CA SER A 220 12.91 -16.43 -34.18
C SER A 220 13.21 -16.43 -32.68
N LEU A 221 14.15 -17.26 -32.23
CA LEU A 221 14.59 -17.36 -30.83
C LEU A 221 15.32 -16.10 -30.35
N GLU A 222 16.05 -15.37 -31.20
CA GLU A 222 16.66 -14.07 -30.84
C GLU A 222 15.62 -13.08 -30.31
N SER A 223 14.45 -13.02 -30.95
CA SER A 223 13.34 -12.16 -30.51
C SER A 223 12.76 -12.57 -29.15
N TRP A 224 13.03 -13.82 -28.72
CA TRP A 224 12.58 -14.43 -27.47
C TRP A 224 13.73 -14.63 -26.46
N SER A 225 14.88 -13.97 -26.66
CA SER A 225 16.05 -14.16 -25.81
C SER A 225 15.71 -14.05 -24.32
N SER A 226 16.04 -15.10 -23.57
CA SER A 226 15.83 -15.18 -22.13
C SER A 226 16.45 -13.97 -21.40
N ALA A 227 17.66 -13.58 -21.79
CA ALA A 227 18.33 -12.37 -21.32
C ALA A 227 17.56 -11.07 -21.64
N GLY A 228 17.01 -10.94 -22.84
CA GLY A 228 16.20 -9.78 -23.21
C GLY A 228 14.88 -9.69 -22.44
N VAL A 229 14.25 -10.83 -22.13
CA VAL A 229 13.04 -10.90 -21.30
C VAL A 229 13.35 -10.58 -19.84
N VAL A 230 14.39 -11.20 -19.27
CA VAL A 230 14.81 -10.95 -17.88
C VAL A 230 15.20 -9.48 -17.69
N ARG A 231 15.94 -8.88 -18.63
CA ARG A 231 16.28 -7.44 -18.58
C ARG A 231 15.04 -6.55 -18.56
N ARG A 232 14.05 -6.84 -19.40
CA ARG A 232 12.78 -6.11 -19.40
C ARG A 232 12.03 -6.25 -18.07
N ILE A 233 12.01 -7.45 -17.47
CA ILE A 233 11.37 -7.68 -16.17
C ILE A 233 12.08 -6.91 -15.05
N VAL A 234 13.42 -6.99 -14.98
CA VAL A 234 14.22 -6.27 -13.98
C VAL A 234 14.06 -4.76 -14.15
N GLY A 235 14.12 -4.26 -15.38
CA GLY A 235 13.90 -2.85 -15.70
C GLY A 235 12.51 -2.36 -15.25
N ALA A 236 11.46 -3.11 -15.59
CA ALA A 236 10.09 -2.79 -15.17
C ALA A 236 9.92 -2.81 -13.64
N LYS A 237 10.55 -3.77 -12.95
CA LYS A 237 10.57 -3.82 -11.48
C LYS A 237 11.21 -2.55 -10.90
N ASN A 238 12.40 -2.18 -11.40
CA ASN A 238 13.14 -1.02 -10.91
C ASN A 238 12.39 0.29 -11.17
N GLN A 239 11.75 0.42 -12.34
CA GLN A 239 10.90 1.57 -12.65
C GLN A 239 9.70 1.65 -11.71
N THR A 240 9.04 0.53 -11.43
CA THR A 240 7.90 0.47 -10.51
C THR A 240 8.31 0.88 -9.09
N ILE A 241 9.47 0.40 -8.61
CA ILE A 241 10.03 0.79 -7.31
C ILE A 241 10.31 2.30 -7.28
N ALA A 242 10.94 2.84 -8.32
CA ALA A 242 11.27 4.26 -8.40
C ALA A 242 10.02 5.16 -8.34
N GLU A 243 8.98 4.83 -9.10
CA GLU A 243 7.71 5.57 -9.06
C GLU A 243 7.00 5.44 -7.72
N LEU A 244 6.99 4.24 -7.11
CA LEU A 244 6.39 4.06 -5.79
C LEU A 244 7.15 4.85 -4.70
N LYS A 245 8.49 4.87 -4.74
CA LYS A 245 9.31 5.70 -3.83
C LYS A 245 8.94 7.18 -3.96
N LYS A 246 8.78 7.68 -5.19
CA LYS A 246 8.35 9.06 -5.46
C LYS A 246 6.95 9.35 -4.88
N VAL A 247 6.01 8.40 -4.98
CA VAL A 247 4.70 8.53 -4.34
C VAL A 247 4.83 8.62 -2.82
N CYS A 248 5.64 7.77 -2.19
CA CYS A 248 5.91 7.83 -0.75
C CYS A 248 6.55 9.18 -0.36
N ASP A 249 7.52 9.69 -1.13
CA ASP A 249 8.17 10.99 -0.87
C ASP A 249 7.14 12.14 -0.86
N LEU A 250 6.24 12.15 -1.84
CA LEU A 250 5.19 13.17 -1.92
C LEU A 250 4.25 13.11 -0.71
N LYS A 251 3.88 11.91 -0.27
CA LYS A 251 3.02 11.69 0.89
C LYS A 251 3.71 12.06 2.21
N LEU A 252 5.00 11.76 2.35
CA LEU A 252 5.79 12.15 3.52
C LEU A 252 5.96 13.67 3.59
N LYS A 253 6.22 14.33 2.45
CA LYS A 253 6.24 15.80 2.39
C LYS A 253 4.93 16.42 2.83
N LEU A 254 3.81 15.84 2.41
CA LEU A 254 2.48 16.23 2.86
C LEU A 254 2.37 16.12 4.39
N LEU A 255 2.65 14.94 4.94
CA LEU A 255 2.57 14.68 6.39
C LEU A 255 3.47 15.60 7.22
N MET A 256 4.69 15.89 6.75
CA MET A 256 5.58 16.85 7.40
C MET A 256 4.97 18.25 7.45
N SER A 257 4.33 18.69 6.37
CA SER A 257 3.65 19.99 6.34
C SER A 257 2.45 20.04 7.29
N GLU A 258 1.64 18.97 7.32
CA GLU A 258 0.50 18.85 8.24
C GLU A 258 0.99 18.78 9.70
N SER A 259 2.07 18.04 9.99
CA SER A 259 2.67 17.99 11.33
C SER A 259 3.13 19.37 11.80
N ALA A 260 3.74 20.18 10.94
CA ALA A 260 4.18 21.53 11.28
C ALA A 260 2.98 22.45 11.57
N SER A 261 1.91 22.36 10.78
CA SER A 261 0.66 23.09 11.02
C SER A 261 -0.04 22.68 12.32
N LEU A 262 -0.05 21.39 12.67
CA LEU A 262 -0.61 20.90 13.93
C LEU A 262 0.16 21.43 15.14
N SER A 263 1.49 21.39 15.10
CA SER A 263 2.32 21.96 16.18
C SER A 263 2.04 23.45 16.39
N ALA A 264 1.83 24.22 15.32
CA ALA A 264 1.46 25.64 15.41
C ALA A 264 0.05 25.89 15.95
N MET A 265 -0.85 24.91 15.91
CA MET A 265 -2.22 25.02 16.45
C MET A 265 -2.32 24.58 17.92
N LEU A 266 -1.38 23.76 18.38
CA LEU A 266 -1.31 23.26 19.76
C LEU A 266 -0.54 24.21 20.70
N HIS A 267 0.28 25.10 20.15
CA HIS A 267 1.06 26.12 20.85
C HIS A 267 0.48 27.52 20.67
#